data_AF-A0A261GAS3-F1
#
_entry.id   AF-A0A261GAS3-F1
#
_cell.length_a   1.000
_cell.length_b   1.000
_cell.length_c   1.000
_cell.angle_alpha   90.00
_cell.angle_beta   90.00
_cell.angle_gamma   90.00
#
_symmetry.space_group_name_H-M   'P 1'
#
loop_
_entity.id
_entity.type
_entity.pdbx_description
1 polymer ?
#
loop_
_entity_poly.entity_id
_entity_poly.type
_entity_poly.pdbx_seq_one_letter_code
_entity_poly.pdbx_strand_id
1 'polypeptide(L)'
;MKTPQHVLTLKGCVRVACAFLAGLAVFASAGTISLFNPQHAQAAVSALSCATGDFYSVDDSGVVYKATASGNGINSALATVGITFPDTSNTSVNGLAIGSNGSTVFSFTRANQGDNVTLNKWSASTNAITTKVLNPLSIPSQFSFETSSLIAGGVNPKDPTGYYYFGGYSQLNSQTVFLLWKANPDTLETSFVGYIVMPTVPSGTRNGDLSFDQNGDMYLLLSTGGGNTNMIVSVTAAVLAASNASSIPRSAPVSIDASGIVYNGMALSNDGKVYVQGQITVQGATVTEIGMADPQSSGAATSMTPVTSQGRNIAGVDLASCQTPPTIQSLKKNVVSRYNATDQFQLSITPAGSSTASATATTTGTASGIQSEVAGPIVVSPGSTYVLEEVGAGTPAADISKYVSTLSCIDTNNGNAAVTVTPVSGSSTKYTITIPTGTIAAISCTFTNTAVQKLWNFFLQKYGPNAATTGTQTALDGAAFQILADSGNQPGAVLPAYNPAAVSGQTGKFSVGNIPEGTYWLKESNSPAGYNGLASPVQFKVGADGSISLTGSSTQVAVVKDQTGKIFTINVSDPQKPGVVLPNTGGEGTQMYLVVGLLVLIGGFGAVLFTKRMTIAR
;
A
#
# COMPACT_ATOMS: atom_id res chain seq x y z
N MET A 1 36.09 -14.16 50.55
CA MET A 1 37.54 -13.83 50.51
C MET A 1 38.33 -15.12 50.32
N LYS A 2 39.26 -15.09 49.35
CA LYS A 2 40.35 -16.03 49.02
C LYS A 2 40.00 -17.42 48.46
N THR A 3 39.96 -17.46 47.13
CA THR A 3 40.38 -18.52 46.19
C THR A 3 41.92 -18.68 46.16
N PRO A 4 42.55 -19.50 45.27
CA PRO A 4 42.68 -20.97 45.28
C PRO A 4 44.17 -21.39 45.01
N GLN A 5 44.47 -22.67 44.75
CA GLN A 5 45.41 -23.06 43.68
C GLN A 5 45.39 -24.57 43.38
N HIS A 6 45.23 -24.88 42.09
CA HIS A 6 45.40 -26.18 41.43
C HIS A 6 46.89 -26.47 41.15
N VAL A 7 47.32 -27.74 41.18
CA VAL A 7 48.27 -28.29 40.19
C VAL A 7 47.99 -29.79 39.92
N LEU A 8 47.99 -30.10 38.62
CA LEU A 8 47.88 -31.39 37.92
C LEU A 8 49.02 -32.38 38.23
N THR A 9 48.76 -33.69 38.21
CA THR A 9 49.53 -34.69 37.41
C THR A 9 48.95 -36.10 37.56
N LEU A 10 48.65 -36.77 36.43
CA LEU A 10 48.50 -38.23 36.39
C LEU A 10 49.07 -38.75 35.06
N LYS A 11 50.14 -39.54 35.19
CA LYS A 11 50.76 -40.37 34.15
C LYS A 11 50.69 -41.83 34.60
N GLY A 12 50.14 -42.69 33.74
CA GLY A 12 50.79 -43.97 33.42
C GLY A 12 50.26 -45.28 34.04
N CYS A 13 49.95 -46.21 33.13
CA CYS A 13 50.15 -47.67 33.19
C CYS A 13 49.13 -48.60 33.90
N VAL A 14 48.12 -48.99 33.12
CA VAL A 14 47.77 -50.37 32.68
C VAL A 14 48.35 -51.58 33.46
N ARG A 15 47.48 -52.51 33.92
CA ARG A 15 47.44 -53.94 33.50
C ARG A 15 46.33 -54.78 34.19
N VAL A 16 45.46 -55.36 33.33
CA VAL A 16 45.08 -56.79 33.21
C VAL A 16 44.19 -57.48 34.28
N ALA A 17 42.94 -57.76 33.84
CA ALA A 17 42.13 -58.99 33.84
C ALA A 17 41.92 -59.87 35.09
N CYS A 18 40.63 -60.16 35.38
CA CYS A 18 40.11 -61.53 35.55
C CYS A 18 38.57 -61.57 35.44
N ALA A 19 38.06 -62.65 34.85
CA ALA A 19 36.66 -62.92 34.49
C ALA A 19 35.88 -63.64 35.60
N PHE A 20 34.55 -63.54 35.60
CA PHE A 20 33.66 -64.60 36.09
C PHE A 20 32.33 -64.62 35.32
N LEU A 21 31.98 -65.82 34.84
CA LEU A 21 30.74 -66.18 34.15
C LEU A 21 29.54 -66.22 35.11
N ALA A 22 28.36 -65.88 34.60
CA ALA A 22 27.11 -66.54 34.95
C ALA A 22 26.24 -66.64 33.68
N GLY A 23 26.00 -67.88 33.23
CA GLY A 23 25.17 -68.18 32.08
C GLY A 23 23.69 -68.26 32.43
N LEU A 24 22.85 -67.80 31.50
CA LEU A 24 21.47 -68.24 31.39
C LEU A 24 21.18 -68.46 29.89
N ALA A 25 20.92 -69.70 29.51
CA ALA A 25 20.53 -70.08 28.16
C ALA A 25 19.01 -69.92 28.00
N VAL A 26 18.57 -69.17 26.99
CA VAL A 26 17.19 -69.22 26.48
C VAL A 26 17.24 -69.37 24.97
N PHE A 27 16.43 -70.32 24.51
CA PHE A 27 16.25 -70.88 23.18
C PHE A 27 16.45 -69.94 21.98
N ALA A 28 17.27 -70.40 21.02
CA ALA A 28 17.37 -69.85 19.68
C ALA A 28 16.17 -70.29 18.82
N SER A 29 15.32 -69.35 18.42
CA SER A 29 14.54 -69.45 17.19
C SER A 29 15.30 -68.74 16.08
N ALA A 30 15.62 -69.47 15.01
CA ALA A 30 16.28 -68.95 13.82
C ALA A 30 15.41 -67.90 13.13
N GLY A 31 15.62 -66.63 13.48
CA GLY A 31 15.23 -65.48 12.67
C GLY A 31 16.44 -65.03 11.87
N THR A 32 16.31 -64.95 10.55
CA THR A 32 17.30 -64.33 9.68
C THR A 32 17.56 -62.91 10.16
N ILE A 33 18.73 -62.68 10.77
CA ILE A 33 19.26 -61.33 10.96
C ILE A 33 19.62 -60.84 9.56
N SER A 34 18.71 -60.05 8.98
CA SER A 34 19.05 -59.26 7.82
C SER A 34 20.17 -58.32 8.25
N LEU A 35 21.38 -58.57 7.76
CA LEU A 35 22.48 -57.62 7.82
C LEU A 35 21.98 -56.35 7.12
N PHE A 36 21.53 -55.37 7.90
CA PHE A 36 21.37 -54.01 7.41
C PHE A 36 22.76 -53.57 6.98
N ASN A 37 22.99 -53.59 5.67
CA ASN A 37 24.11 -52.88 5.08
C ASN A 37 23.91 -51.41 5.49
N PRO A 38 24.78 -50.81 6.31
CA PRO A 38 24.65 -49.39 6.57
C PRO A 38 24.83 -48.71 5.22
N GLN A 39 23.77 -48.06 4.72
CA GLN A 39 23.96 -47.05 3.67
C GLN A 39 25.03 -46.11 4.23
N HIS A 40 26.19 -46.10 3.58
CA HIS A 40 27.25 -45.15 3.91
C HIS A 40 26.65 -43.76 3.79
N ALA A 41 26.32 -43.13 4.92
CA ALA A 41 25.96 -41.73 4.96
C ALA A 41 27.11 -40.96 4.32
N GLN A 42 26.83 -40.27 3.21
CA GLN A 42 27.82 -39.39 2.60
C GLN A 42 28.21 -38.32 3.62
N ALA A 43 29.48 -37.95 3.64
CA ALA A 43 29.97 -36.92 4.55
C ALA A 43 29.26 -35.59 4.26
N ALA A 44 28.78 -34.93 5.31
CA ALA A 44 28.23 -33.59 5.23
C ALA A 44 29.22 -32.65 4.52
N VAL A 45 28.69 -31.74 3.71
CA VAL A 45 29.47 -30.72 3.01
C VAL A 45 29.06 -29.32 3.47
N SER A 46 29.88 -28.33 3.17
CA SER A 46 29.53 -26.93 3.47
C SER A 46 28.31 -26.52 2.65
N ALA A 47 27.44 -25.72 3.29
CA ALA A 47 26.37 -25.02 2.59
C ALA A 47 26.93 -24.14 1.45
N LEU A 48 26.09 -23.87 0.45
CA LEU A 48 26.39 -22.89 -0.58
C LEU A 48 26.54 -21.50 0.05
N SER A 49 27.38 -20.66 -0.56
CA SER A 49 27.64 -19.31 -0.08
C SER A 49 26.50 -18.37 -0.48
N CYS A 50 26.11 -17.50 0.45
CA CYS A 50 25.15 -16.43 0.22
C CYS A 50 25.81 -15.04 0.31
N ALA A 51 27.13 -14.97 0.10
CA ALA A 51 27.89 -13.73 0.12
C ALA A 51 27.50 -12.82 -1.06
N THR A 52 27.54 -11.49 -0.87
CA THR A 52 27.18 -10.50 -1.90
C THR A 52 27.82 -10.83 -3.26
N GLY A 53 26.99 -10.90 -4.30
CA GLY A 53 27.43 -11.23 -5.66
C GLY A 53 27.56 -12.73 -5.95
N ASP A 54 27.30 -13.62 -5.00
CA ASP A 54 27.21 -15.07 -5.24
C ASP A 54 25.80 -15.45 -5.72
N PHE A 55 25.75 -16.10 -6.87
CA PHE A 55 24.53 -16.70 -7.44
C PHE A 55 24.90 -17.94 -8.25
N TYR A 56 23.91 -18.69 -8.69
CA TYR A 56 24.10 -20.06 -9.15
C TYR A 56 23.26 -20.33 -10.39
N SER A 57 23.87 -21.01 -11.35
CA SER A 57 23.23 -21.46 -12.59
C SER A 57 23.13 -22.98 -12.57
N VAL A 58 22.10 -23.54 -13.20
CA VAL A 58 22.03 -24.98 -13.49
C VAL A 58 21.93 -25.16 -15.00
N ASP A 59 22.61 -26.18 -15.54
CA ASP A 59 22.40 -26.59 -16.94
C ASP A 59 21.30 -27.64 -17.08
N ASP A 60 20.90 -27.92 -18.33
CA ASP A 60 19.85 -28.89 -18.65
C ASP A 60 20.16 -30.32 -18.15
N SER A 61 21.45 -30.66 -18.05
CA SER A 61 21.96 -31.93 -17.50
C SER A 61 21.98 -31.99 -15.96
N GLY A 62 21.63 -30.89 -15.29
CA GLY A 62 21.48 -30.80 -13.84
C GLY A 62 22.74 -30.39 -13.07
N VAL A 63 23.84 -30.04 -13.75
CA VAL A 63 25.07 -29.57 -13.07
C VAL A 63 24.86 -28.15 -12.56
N VAL A 64 25.14 -27.95 -11.27
CA VAL A 64 25.04 -26.63 -10.64
C VAL A 64 26.42 -25.93 -10.65
N TYR A 65 26.41 -24.69 -11.09
CA TYR A 65 27.56 -23.81 -11.20
C TYR A 65 27.40 -22.60 -10.29
N LYS A 66 28.46 -22.24 -9.57
CA LYS A 66 28.60 -20.95 -8.91
C LYS A 66 29.09 -19.91 -9.90
N ALA A 67 28.34 -18.82 -9.99
CA ALA A 67 28.75 -17.59 -10.62
C ALA A 67 28.95 -16.51 -9.56
N THR A 68 29.81 -15.53 -9.87
CA THR A 68 30.15 -14.45 -8.95
C THR A 68 30.18 -13.12 -9.68
N ALA A 69 29.71 -12.07 -9.04
CA ALA A 69 29.84 -10.70 -9.53
C ALA A 69 30.60 -9.81 -8.53
N SER A 70 31.29 -8.81 -9.06
CA SER A 70 31.94 -7.76 -8.28
C SER A 70 31.67 -6.41 -8.91
N GLY A 71 30.96 -5.54 -8.19
CA GLY A 71 30.47 -4.27 -8.75
C GLY A 71 29.55 -4.55 -9.95
N ASN A 72 29.88 -3.97 -11.11
CA ASN A 72 29.14 -4.20 -12.36
C ASN A 72 29.78 -5.26 -13.27
N GLY A 73 30.71 -6.08 -12.76
CA GLY A 73 31.37 -7.13 -13.56
C GLY A 73 30.91 -8.54 -13.18
N ILE A 74 30.50 -9.33 -14.17
CA ILE A 74 30.24 -10.76 -14.03
C ILE A 74 31.54 -11.53 -14.27
N ASN A 75 31.86 -12.51 -13.42
CA ASN A 75 32.96 -13.43 -13.66
C ASN A 75 32.58 -14.43 -14.75
N SER A 76 33.33 -14.44 -15.86
CA SER A 76 33.07 -15.32 -17.00
C SER A 76 33.44 -16.79 -16.76
N ALA A 77 34.16 -17.11 -15.68
CA ALA A 77 34.53 -18.47 -15.31
C ALA A 77 33.69 -18.99 -14.14
N LEU A 78 32.78 -19.92 -14.45
CA LEU A 78 31.89 -20.57 -13.50
C LEU A 78 32.52 -21.83 -12.90
N ALA A 79 32.33 -22.01 -11.59
CA ALA A 79 32.85 -23.15 -10.84
C ALA A 79 31.74 -24.15 -10.52
N THR A 80 31.95 -25.45 -10.75
CA THR A 80 31.01 -26.49 -10.32
C THR A 80 30.97 -26.58 -8.79
N VAL A 81 29.79 -26.76 -8.21
CA VAL A 81 29.63 -26.82 -6.74
C VAL A 81 29.49 -28.23 -6.18
N GLY A 82 29.69 -29.25 -7.02
CA GLY A 82 29.56 -30.66 -6.62
C GLY A 82 28.12 -31.14 -6.46
N ILE A 83 27.15 -30.40 -7.00
CA ILE A 83 25.74 -30.79 -7.07
C ILE A 83 25.40 -31.08 -8.53
N THR A 84 24.88 -32.28 -8.79
CA THR A 84 24.36 -32.69 -10.10
C THR A 84 23.01 -33.36 -9.89
N PHE A 85 21.95 -32.71 -10.34
CA PHE A 85 20.61 -33.27 -10.25
C PHE A 85 20.40 -34.43 -11.23
N PRO A 86 19.61 -35.45 -10.87
CA PRO A 86 19.35 -36.57 -11.76
C PRO A 86 18.61 -36.13 -13.04
N ASP A 87 19.13 -36.60 -14.16
CA ASP A 87 18.54 -36.47 -15.49
C ASP A 87 18.65 -37.81 -16.25
N THR A 88 17.81 -38.00 -17.27
CA THR A 88 17.75 -39.16 -18.16
C THR A 88 17.65 -38.69 -19.62
N SER A 89 17.81 -39.59 -20.59
CA SER A 89 17.96 -39.22 -22.01
C SER A 89 16.78 -38.46 -22.66
N ASN A 90 15.67 -38.24 -21.97
CA ASN A 90 14.47 -37.52 -22.46
C ASN A 90 13.89 -36.56 -21.42
N THR A 91 14.69 -36.12 -20.46
CA THR A 91 14.29 -35.15 -19.44
C THR A 91 15.20 -33.93 -19.49
N SER A 92 14.85 -32.90 -18.72
CA SER A 92 15.66 -31.71 -18.57
C SER A 92 15.44 -31.10 -17.18
N VAL A 93 16.51 -30.65 -16.54
CA VAL A 93 16.46 -29.96 -15.25
C VAL A 93 16.02 -28.50 -15.44
N ASN A 94 15.31 -27.92 -14.47
CA ASN A 94 15.03 -26.48 -14.36
C ASN A 94 14.60 -26.10 -12.93
N GLY A 95 14.24 -24.82 -12.75
CA GLY A 95 13.60 -24.32 -11.54
C GLY A 95 14.55 -24.34 -10.36
N LEU A 96 15.80 -23.93 -10.57
CA LEU A 96 16.80 -23.91 -9.53
C LEU A 96 16.31 -23.00 -8.41
N ALA A 97 16.45 -23.44 -7.16
CA ALA A 97 16.21 -22.55 -6.03
C ALA A 97 17.14 -22.89 -4.88
N ILE A 98 17.59 -21.88 -4.15
CA ILE A 98 18.51 -22.05 -3.03
C ILE A 98 17.83 -21.53 -1.77
N GLY A 99 17.80 -22.37 -0.73
CA GLY A 99 17.31 -21.96 0.57
C GLY A 99 18.17 -20.84 1.18
N SER A 100 17.59 -20.03 2.05
CA SER A 100 18.18 -18.76 2.54
C SER A 100 19.54 -18.85 3.22
N ASN A 101 19.99 -20.05 3.58
CA ASN A 101 21.28 -20.33 4.20
C ASN A 101 22.19 -21.22 3.34
N GLY A 102 21.85 -21.43 2.07
CA GLY A 102 22.59 -22.28 1.14
C GLY A 102 22.60 -23.77 1.49
N SER A 103 21.87 -24.19 2.53
CA SER A 103 21.93 -25.58 3.04
C SER A 103 21.00 -26.53 2.30
N THR A 104 20.09 -25.99 1.49
CA THR A 104 19.18 -26.76 0.63
C THR A 104 19.15 -26.16 -0.76
N VAL A 105 19.14 -27.01 -1.78
CA VAL A 105 18.98 -26.61 -3.18
C VAL A 105 17.88 -27.45 -3.79
N PHE A 106 16.95 -26.80 -4.49
CA PHE A 106 15.84 -27.45 -5.17
C PHE A 106 15.97 -27.30 -6.68
N SER A 107 15.35 -28.24 -7.39
CA SER A 107 15.09 -28.17 -8.82
C SER A 107 13.93 -29.11 -9.15
N PHE A 108 13.51 -29.11 -10.40
CA PHE A 108 12.73 -30.21 -10.95
C PHE A 108 13.34 -30.73 -12.24
N THR A 109 13.11 -32.00 -12.52
CA THR A 109 13.43 -32.68 -13.77
C THR A 109 12.12 -32.94 -14.50
N ARG A 110 11.90 -32.28 -15.64
CA ARG A 110 10.68 -32.40 -16.45
C ARG A 110 10.92 -33.31 -17.64
N ALA A 111 9.93 -34.11 -18.02
CA ALA A 111 9.99 -34.87 -19.26
C ALA A 111 9.89 -33.93 -20.47
N ASN A 112 10.68 -34.20 -21.51
CA ASN A 112 10.57 -33.50 -22.78
C ASN A 112 9.26 -33.85 -23.50
N GLN A 113 8.60 -34.95 -23.12
CA GLN A 113 7.27 -35.38 -23.57
C GLN A 113 6.50 -36.04 -22.40
N GLY A 114 5.22 -35.68 -22.22
CA GLY A 114 4.33 -36.22 -21.18
C GLY A 114 4.23 -35.37 -19.91
N ASP A 115 3.61 -35.93 -18.85
CA ASP A 115 3.18 -35.19 -17.65
C ASP A 115 4.01 -35.47 -16.39
N ASN A 116 5.18 -36.06 -16.56
CA ASN A 116 6.03 -36.48 -15.44
C ASN A 116 7.00 -35.38 -15.03
N VAL A 117 7.00 -35.06 -13.74
CA VAL A 117 7.94 -34.14 -13.11
C VAL A 117 8.57 -34.84 -11.92
N THR A 118 9.88 -34.77 -11.78
CA THR A 118 10.56 -35.20 -10.56
C THR A 118 11.05 -33.98 -9.81
N LEU A 119 10.58 -33.76 -8.58
CA LEU A 119 11.13 -32.74 -7.71
C LEU A 119 12.43 -33.27 -7.09
N ASN A 120 13.45 -32.42 -7.03
CA ASN A 120 14.74 -32.72 -6.44
C ASN A 120 15.05 -31.77 -5.29
N LYS A 121 15.63 -32.29 -4.21
CA LYS A 121 16.18 -31.52 -3.09
C LYS A 121 17.54 -32.06 -2.72
N TRP A 122 18.57 -31.25 -2.85
CA TRP A 122 19.87 -31.50 -2.24
C TRP A 122 19.93 -30.89 -0.83
N SER A 123 20.60 -31.57 0.10
CA SER A 123 20.90 -31.05 1.44
C SER A 123 22.39 -31.10 1.76
N ALA A 124 22.94 -29.98 2.22
CA ALA A 124 24.34 -29.89 2.65
C ALA A 124 24.66 -30.85 3.80
N SER A 125 23.70 -31.06 4.71
CA SER A 125 23.88 -31.88 5.92
C SER A 125 24.11 -33.36 5.64
N THR A 126 23.53 -33.88 4.55
CA THR A 126 23.65 -35.29 4.14
C THR A 126 24.45 -35.45 2.85
N ASN A 127 24.72 -34.34 2.16
CA ASN A 127 25.21 -34.28 0.78
C ASN A 127 24.40 -35.15 -0.20
N ALA A 128 23.13 -35.41 0.11
CA ALA A 128 22.28 -36.32 -0.66
C ALA A 128 21.18 -35.56 -1.41
N ILE A 129 20.77 -36.11 -2.56
CA ILE A 129 19.62 -35.65 -3.32
C ILE A 129 18.44 -36.55 -2.98
N THR A 130 17.38 -35.96 -2.43
CA THR A 130 16.06 -36.58 -2.27
C THR A 130 15.21 -36.24 -3.48
N THR A 131 14.51 -37.22 -4.03
CA THR A 131 13.63 -37.02 -5.19
C THR A 131 12.21 -37.45 -4.91
N LYS A 132 11.26 -36.85 -5.62
CA LYS A 132 9.86 -37.30 -5.66
C LYS A 132 9.30 -37.16 -7.06
N VAL A 133 8.83 -38.29 -7.60
CA VAL A 133 8.14 -38.33 -8.89
C VAL A 133 6.69 -37.90 -8.69
N LEU A 134 6.27 -36.92 -9.49
CA LEU A 134 4.90 -36.47 -9.67
C LEU A 134 4.44 -37.00 -11.03
N ASN A 135 3.60 -38.04 -11.01
CA ASN A 135 3.08 -38.69 -12.20
C ASN A 135 1.58 -38.97 -12.04
N PRO A 136 0.69 -38.11 -12.57
CA PRO A 136 1.00 -36.80 -13.16
C PRO A 136 1.14 -35.69 -12.10
N LEU A 137 1.74 -34.56 -12.46
CA LEU A 137 1.53 -33.32 -11.71
C LEU A 137 0.04 -32.93 -11.78
N SER A 138 -0.59 -32.65 -10.65
CA SER A 138 -2.00 -32.22 -10.62
C SER A 138 -2.16 -30.82 -11.23
N ILE A 139 -2.82 -30.75 -12.39
CA ILE A 139 -3.09 -29.52 -13.13
C ILE A 139 -4.61 -29.26 -13.11
N PRO A 140 -5.07 -28.04 -12.75
CA PRO A 140 -6.49 -27.71 -12.83
C PRO A 140 -7.02 -27.80 -14.27
N SER A 141 -8.19 -28.44 -14.45
CA SER A 141 -8.75 -28.79 -15.77
C SER A 141 -9.05 -27.61 -16.70
N GLN A 142 -9.09 -26.40 -16.16
CA GLN A 142 -9.30 -25.16 -16.93
C GLN A 142 -8.05 -24.69 -17.70
N PHE A 143 -6.89 -25.31 -17.45
CA PHE A 143 -5.64 -24.95 -18.11
C PHE A 143 -5.19 -26.06 -19.06
N SER A 144 -4.70 -25.65 -20.22
CA SER A 144 -3.88 -26.52 -21.07
C SER A 144 -2.42 -26.31 -20.70
N PHE A 145 -1.82 -27.27 -20.03
CA PHE A 145 -0.46 -27.15 -19.52
C PHE A 145 0.30 -28.46 -19.71
N GLU A 146 1.44 -28.37 -20.39
CA GLU A 146 2.40 -29.46 -20.50
C GLU A 146 3.53 -29.24 -19.50
N THR A 147 4.06 -30.31 -18.92
CA THR A 147 5.12 -30.17 -17.91
C THR A 147 6.42 -29.61 -18.47
N SER A 148 6.62 -29.67 -19.79
CA SER A 148 7.68 -28.97 -20.54
C SER A 148 7.66 -27.45 -20.35
N SER A 149 6.49 -26.88 -20.00
CA SER A 149 6.29 -25.45 -19.75
C SER A 149 6.68 -25.01 -18.34
N LEU A 150 7.07 -25.94 -17.46
CA LEU A 150 7.69 -25.60 -16.17
C LEU A 150 9.09 -25.06 -16.39
N ILE A 151 9.32 -23.85 -15.87
CA ILE A 151 10.52 -23.06 -16.19
C ILE A 151 11.15 -22.35 -15.01
N ALA A 152 10.44 -22.18 -13.89
CA ALA A 152 10.90 -21.30 -12.81
C ALA A 152 10.84 -21.99 -11.45
N GLY A 153 11.74 -21.59 -10.55
CA GLY A 153 11.80 -22.09 -9.18
C GLY A 153 12.31 -21.03 -8.21
N GLY A 154 11.84 -21.09 -6.96
CA GLY A 154 12.33 -20.18 -5.91
C GLY A 154 11.92 -20.63 -4.52
N VAL A 155 12.67 -20.21 -3.51
CA VAL A 155 12.35 -20.46 -2.10
C VAL A 155 11.94 -19.15 -1.47
N ASN A 156 10.78 -19.12 -0.81
CA ASN A 156 10.38 -17.98 -0.01
C ASN A 156 11.21 -17.95 1.29
N PRO A 157 12.12 -16.97 1.50
CA PRO A 157 13.00 -16.94 2.65
C PRO A 157 12.30 -16.53 3.95
N LYS A 158 11.10 -15.94 3.86
CA LYS A 158 10.29 -15.56 5.02
C LYS A 158 9.51 -16.73 5.59
N ASP A 159 9.19 -17.73 4.77
CA ASP A 159 8.49 -18.92 5.21
C ASP A 159 9.45 -19.79 6.03
N PRO A 160 9.21 -19.98 7.34
CA PRO A 160 10.09 -20.78 8.19
C PRO A 160 10.12 -22.25 7.76
N THR A 161 9.11 -22.71 7.03
CA THR A 161 9.10 -24.06 6.44
C THR A 161 10.10 -24.16 5.31
N GLY A 162 10.29 -23.08 4.53
CA GLY A 162 11.16 -23.06 3.35
C GLY A 162 10.53 -23.69 2.11
N TYR A 163 9.23 -23.47 1.88
CA TYR A 163 8.53 -24.00 0.70
C TYR A 163 9.24 -23.65 -0.60
N TYR A 164 9.39 -24.66 -1.46
CA TYR A 164 9.89 -24.51 -2.82
C TYR A 164 8.72 -24.20 -3.75
N TYR A 165 8.68 -22.99 -4.27
CA TYR A 165 7.71 -22.54 -5.27
C TYR A 165 8.26 -22.83 -6.66
N PHE A 166 7.41 -23.35 -7.55
CA PHE A 166 7.78 -23.66 -8.92
C PHE A 166 6.59 -23.48 -9.85
N GLY A 167 6.86 -23.21 -11.13
CA GLY A 167 5.78 -22.92 -12.06
C GLY A 167 6.20 -22.73 -13.51
N GLY A 168 5.21 -22.36 -14.32
CA GLY A 168 5.35 -22.26 -15.76
C GLY A 168 4.25 -21.44 -16.41
N TYR A 169 4.52 -21.02 -17.65
CA TYR A 169 3.54 -20.25 -18.44
C TYR A 169 2.50 -21.15 -19.10
N SER A 170 1.25 -20.70 -19.10
CA SER A 170 0.11 -21.35 -19.74
C SER A 170 -0.78 -20.30 -20.43
N GLN A 171 -1.88 -20.76 -21.01
CA GLN A 171 -2.92 -19.91 -21.57
C GLN A 171 -4.27 -20.19 -20.90
N LEU A 172 -5.01 -19.13 -20.62
CA LEU A 172 -6.40 -19.18 -20.19
C LEU A 172 -7.20 -18.22 -21.08
N ASN A 173 -8.10 -18.74 -21.93
CA ASN A 173 -8.86 -17.93 -22.88
C ASN A 173 -7.97 -16.98 -23.73
N SER A 174 -6.85 -17.51 -24.25
CA SER A 174 -5.81 -16.75 -24.99
C SER A 174 -5.02 -15.72 -24.17
N GLN A 175 -5.35 -15.51 -22.90
CA GLN A 175 -4.57 -14.70 -21.98
C GLN A 175 -3.40 -15.52 -21.44
N THR A 176 -2.20 -14.93 -21.45
CA THR A 176 -1.03 -15.53 -20.80
C THR A 176 -1.22 -15.54 -19.30
N VAL A 177 -1.00 -16.70 -18.68
CA VAL A 177 -0.97 -16.85 -17.22
C VAL A 177 0.29 -17.58 -16.80
N PHE A 178 0.74 -17.37 -15.57
CA PHE A 178 1.75 -18.19 -14.92
C PHE A 178 1.08 -19.06 -13.85
N LEU A 179 1.22 -20.37 -13.96
CA LEU A 179 0.69 -21.34 -13.01
C LEU A 179 1.72 -21.59 -11.92
N LEU A 180 1.31 -21.53 -10.65
CA LEU A 180 2.21 -21.60 -9.50
C LEU A 180 1.82 -22.75 -8.57
N TRP A 181 2.80 -23.60 -8.24
CA TRP A 181 2.72 -24.62 -7.22
C TRP A 181 3.74 -24.33 -6.12
N LYS A 182 3.54 -24.97 -4.96
CA LYS A 182 4.55 -25.06 -3.91
C LYS A 182 4.73 -26.49 -3.44
N ALA A 183 5.94 -26.85 -3.09
CA ALA A 183 6.32 -28.14 -2.52
C ALA A 183 6.79 -27.96 -1.08
N ASN A 184 6.26 -28.78 -0.17
CA ASN A 184 6.78 -28.87 1.19
C ASN A 184 8.22 -29.40 1.13
N PRO A 185 9.20 -28.75 1.77
CA PRO A 185 10.61 -29.08 1.55
C PRO A 185 11.01 -30.40 2.21
N ASP A 186 10.26 -30.93 3.17
CA ASP A 186 10.61 -32.19 3.84
C ASP A 186 10.00 -33.40 3.13
N THR A 187 8.77 -33.26 2.64
CA THR A 187 7.99 -34.35 2.04
C THR A 187 7.91 -34.28 0.51
N LEU A 188 8.28 -33.13 -0.07
CA LEU A 188 8.06 -32.77 -1.47
C LEU A 188 6.59 -32.89 -1.91
N GLU A 189 5.63 -32.91 -0.97
CA GLU A 189 4.20 -32.83 -1.27
C GLU A 189 3.86 -31.49 -1.91
N THR A 190 3.10 -31.53 -3.00
CA THR A 190 2.79 -30.35 -3.80
C THR A 190 1.36 -29.88 -3.59
N SER A 191 1.18 -28.57 -3.70
CA SER A 191 -0.13 -27.93 -3.73
C SER A 191 -0.15 -26.82 -4.78
N PHE A 192 -1.27 -26.68 -5.49
CA PHE A 192 -1.47 -25.59 -6.44
C PHE A 192 -1.81 -24.32 -5.66
N VAL A 193 -1.04 -23.26 -5.89
CA VAL A 193 -1.19 -21.97 -5.19
C VAL A 193 -2.23 -21.10 -5.91
N GLY A 194 -2.17 -21.06 -7.24
CA GLY A 194 -3.04 -20.24 -8.07
C GLY A 194 -2.34 -19.86 -9.39
N TYR A 195 -2.87 -18.83 -10.05
CA TYR A 195 -2.34 -18.36 -11.32
C TYR A 195 -2.26 -16.84 -11.41
N ILE A 196 -1.21 -16.33 -12.05
CA ILE A 196 -0.99 -14.90 -12.22
C ILE A 196 -1.31 -14.53 -13.67
N VAL A 197 -2.23 -13.59 -13.87
CA VAL A 197 -2.57 -13.09 -15.22
C VAL A 197 -1.47 -12.16 -15.69
N MET A 198 -0.72 -12.55 -16.72
CA MET A 198 0.42 -11.78 -17.21
C MET A 198 -0.01 -10.67 -18.18
N PRO A 199 0.80 -9.64 -18.41
CA PRO A 199 0.53 -8.65 -19.44
C PRO A 199 0.37 -9.31 -20.82
N THR A 200 -0.42 -8.67 -21.68
CA THR A 200 -0.54 -9.12 -23.07
C THR A 200 0.80 -8.92 -23.78
N VAL A 201 1.36 -10.02 -24.27
CA VAL A 201 2.60 -10.04 -25.03
C VAL A 201 2.38 -10.83 -26.32
N PRO A 202 3.20 -10.60 -27.37
CA PRO A 202 3.07 -11.31 -28.63
C PRO A 202 3.12 -12.83 -28.47
N SER A 203 2.53 -13.55 -29.43
CA SER A 203 2.65 -15.00 -29.51
C SER A 203 4.10 -15.40 -29.79
N GLY A 204 4.61 -16.41 -29.08
CA GLY A 204 5.97 -16.92 -29.27
C GLY A 204 6.48 -17.68 -28.04
N THR A 205 7.76 -18.07 -28.09
CA THR A 205 8.45 -18.70 -26.97
C THR A 205 8.47 -17.77 -25.77
N ARG A 206 8.11 -18.32 -24.61
CA ARG A 206 8.08 -17.64 -23.31
C ARG A 206 9.02 -18.36 -22.38
N ASN A 207 9.76 -17.59 -21.62
CA ASN A 207 10.60 -18.09 -20.56
C ASN A 207 10.65 -17.04 -19.44
N GLY A 208 11.47 -17.28 -18.44
CA GLY A 208 11.64 -16.40 -17.30
C GLY A 208 11.98 -17.21 -16.08
N ASP A 209 11.71 -16.64 -14.92
CA ASP A 209 12.05 -17.24 -13.64
C ASP A 209 11.32 -16.53 -12.50
N LEU A 210 11.45 -17.02 -11.27
CA LEU A 210 10.88 -16.38 -10.09
C LEU A 210 11.90 -16.31 -8.95
N SER A 211 11.79 -15.27 -8.13
CA SER A 211 12.63 -15.09 -6.95
C SER A 211 11.87 -14.36 -5.84
N PHE A 212 12.43 -14.31 -4.64
CA PHE A 212 11.77 -13.73 -3.47
C PHE A 212 12.65 -12.71 -2.76
N ASP A 213 12.03 -11.69 -2.17
CA ASP A 213 12.70 -10.88 -1.16
C ASP A 213 12.56 -11.48 0.25
N GLN A 214 13.19 -10.81 1.21
CA GLN A 214 13.20 -11.18 2.63
C GLN A 214 11.83 -11.14 3.34
N ASN A 215 10.82 -10.48 2.75
CA ASN A 215 9.47 -10.44 3.28
C ASN A 215 8.61 -11.56 2.71
N GLY A 216 9.13 -12.28 1.72
CA GLY A 216 8.39 -13.29 0.98
C GLY A 216 7.55 -12.69 -0.14
N ASP A 217 7.85 -11.46 -0.57
CA ASP A 217 7.30 -10.91 -1.80
C ASP A 217 7.94 -11.64 -2.99
N MET A 218 7.11 -12.10 -3.93
CA MET A 218 7.56 -12.84 -5.11
C MET A 218 7.75 -11.89 -6.28
N TYR A 219 8.84 -12.07 -7.03
CA TYR A 219 9.15 -11.40 -8.28
C TYR A 219 9.13 -12.46 -9.39
N LEU A 220 8.35 -12.21 -10.44
CA LEU A 220 8.19 -13.12 -11.56
C LEU A 220 8.67 -12.41 -12.83
N LEU A 221 9.68 -12.99 -13.47
CA LEU A 221 10.22 -12.57 -14.75
C LEU A 221 9.42 -13.21 -15.88
N LEU A 222 8.92 -12.39 -16.79
CA LEU A 222 8.42 -12.78 -18.11
C LEU A 222 9.40 -12.31 -19.17
N SER A 223 9.89 -13.25 -19.97
CA SER A 223 10.73 -13.00 -21.12
C SER A 223 10.15 -13.67 -22.36
N THR A 224 10.18 -12.97 -23.50
CA THR A 224 9.59 -13.45 -24.75
C THR A 224 10.54 -13.30 -25.94
N GLY A 225 10.62 -14.32 -26.80
CA GLY A 225 11.46 -14.29 -28.01
C GLY A 225 10.87 -13.53 -29.20
N GLY A 226 9.57 -13.21 -29.18
CA GLY A 226 8.89 -12.43 -30.22
C GLY A 226 8.47 -11.06 -29.70
N GLY A 227 9.16 -10.00 -30.11
CA GLY A 227 8.89 -8.63 -29.66
C GLY A 227 9.75 -8.12 -28.51
N ASN A 228 10.70 -8.95 -28.01
CA ASN A 228 11.72 -8.59 -27.03
C ASN A 228 11.17 -7.91 -25.77
N THR A 229 10.08 -8.42 -25.18
CA THR A 229 9.58 -7.87 -23.92
C THR A 229 10.11 -8.65 -22.74
N ASN A 230 11.02 -8.04 -21.98
CA ASN A 230 11.53 -8.56 -20.71
C ASN A 230 10.97 -7.70 -19.58
N MET A 231 10.20 -8.31 -18.68
CA MET A 231 9.51 -7.58 -17.61
C MET A 231 9.40 -8.38 -16.33
N ILE A 232 9.38 -7.67 -15.21
CA ILE A 232 9.10 -8.22 -13.89
C ILE A 232 7.72 -7.76 -13.43
N VAL A 233 6.96 -8.68 -12.85
CA VAL A 233 5.81 -8.38 -12.01
C VAL A 233 6.08 -8.85 -10.59
N SER A 234 5.46 -8.23 -9.60
CA SER A 234 5.57 -8.66 -8.21
C SER A 234 4.22 -9.07 -7.62
N VAL A 235 4.26 -9.98 -6.66
CA VAL A 235 3.13 -10.42 -5.84
C VAL A 235 3.54 -10.27 -4.38
N THR A 236 2.74 -9.56 -3.59
CA THR A 236 3.07 -9.36 -2.17
C THR A 236 2.94 -10.67 -1.38
N ALA A 237 3.70 -10.81 -0.30
CA ALA A 237 3.63 -11.94 0.62
C ALA A 237 2.20 -12.15 1.15
N ALA A 238 1.48 -11.06 1.43
CA ALA A 238 0.09 -11.12 1.90
C ALA A 238 -0.86 -11.66 0.81
N VAL A 239 -0.71 -11.22 -0.44
CA VAL A 239 -1.52 -11.73 -1.56
C VAL A 239 -1.19 -13.19 -1.84
N LEU A 240 0.10 -13.55 -1.82
CA LEU A 240 0.54 -14.93 -2.04
C LEU A 240 0.02 -15.87 -0.94
N ALA A 241 0.07 -15.44 0.33
CA ALA A 241 -0.43 -16.21 1.47
C ALA A 241 -1.96 -16.38 1.45
N ALA A 242 -2.70 -15.39 0.92
CA ALA A 242 -4.16 -15.45 0.79
C ALA A 242 -4.64 -16.24 -0.44
N SER A 243 -3.72 -16.64 -1.33
CA SER A 243 -4.04 -17.35 -2.57
C SER A 243 -4.63 -18.75 -2.29
N ASN A 244 -5.69 -19.10 -3.01
CA ASN A 244 -6.47 -20.32 -2.77
C ASN A 244 -6.85 -21.04 -4.08
N ALA A 245 -5.86 -21.36 -4.91
CA ALA A 245 -6.05 -21.97 -6.24
C ALA A 245 -6.84 -21.09 -7.23
N SER A 246 -6.79 -19.77 -7.05
CA SER A 246 -7.49 -18.77 -7.86
C SER A 246 -6.53 -17.84 -8.60
N SER A 247 -7.07 -16.81 -9.25
CA SER A 247 -6.26 -15.71 -9.77
C SER A 247 -5.54 -15.00 -8.63
N ILE A 248 -4.26 -14.72 -8.82
CA ILE A 248 -3.37 -14.04 -7.89
C ILE A 248 -3.12 -12.63 -8.43
N PRO A 249 -3.59 -11.58 -7.73
CA PRO A 249 -3.28 -10.19 -8.07
C PRO A 249 -1.77 -9.92 -8.07
N ARG A 250 -1.34 -9.02 -8.96
CA ARG A 250 0.07 -8.62 -9.10
C ARG A 250 0.22 -7.13 -9.36
N SER A 251 1.43 -6.62 -9.22
CA SER A 251 1.79 -5.25 -9.62
C SER A 251 1.61 -5.02 -11.12
N ALA A 252 1.64 -3.74 -11.52
CA ALA A 252 1.96 -3.37 -12.89
C ALA A 252 3.33 -3.94 -13.30
N PRO A 253 3.52 -4.32 -14.59
CA PRO A 253 4.79 -4.82 -15.05
C PRO A 253 5.83 -3.70 -15.13
N VAL A 254 7.05 -4.03 -14.75
CA VAL A 254 8.23 -3.16 -14.89
C VAL A 254 9.10 -3.74 -16.00
N SER A 255 9.35 -2.96 -17.04
CA SER A 255 10.23 -3.38 -18.14
C SER A 255 11.67 -3.43 -17.65
N ILE A 256 12.36 -4.54 -17.91
CA ILE A 256 13.80 -4.68 -17.71
C ILE A 256 14.52 -4.13 -18.95
N ASP A 257 14.22 -4.69 -20.13
CA ASP A 257 14.80 -4.24 -21.38
C ASP A 257 14.04 -4.75 -22.62
N ALA A 258 14.60 -4.43 -23.79
CA ALA A 258 14.21 -5.00 -25.08
C ALA A 258 15.39 -5.62 -25.86
N SER A 259 16.34 -6.23 -25.14
CA SER A 259 17.63 -6.71 -25.68
C SER A 259 17.51 -7.84 -26.72
N GLY A 260 16.35 -8.49 -26.79
CA GLY A 260 16.10 -9.64 -27.67
C GLY A 260 16.67 -10.96 -27.19
N ILE A 261 17.29 -10.95 -26.02
CA ILE A 261 17.65 -12.16 -25.29
C ILE A 261 16.39 -12.66 -24.57
N VAL A 262 16.13 -13.96 -24.72
CA VAL A 262 15.11 -14.66 -23.93
C VAL A 262 15.75 -15.11 -22.63
N TYR A 263 15.46 -14.40 -21.56
CA TYR A 263 15.94 -14.74 -20.23
C TYR A 263 15.25 -15.99 -19.70
N ASN A 264 16.05 -16.89 -19.15
CA ASN A 264 15.63 -18.17 -18.60
C ASN A 264 15.95 -18.30 -17.10
N GLY A 265 16.57 -17.29 -16.49
CA GLY A 265 16.91 -17.32 -15.07
C GLY A 265 17.00 -15.91 -14.48
N MET A 266 16.65 -15.77 -13.19
CA MET A 266 16.70 -14.53 -12.42
C MET A 266 17.17 -14.75 -10.99
N ALA A 267 18.24 -14.08 -10.58
CA ALA A 267 18.72 -14.09 -9.20
C ALA A 267 18.73 -12.67 -8.62
N LEU A 268 18.12 -12.50 -7.45
CA LEU A 268 18.16 -11.24 -6.71
C LEU A 268 19.38 -11.19 -5.79
N SER A 269 19.94 -10.01 -5.55
CA SER A 269 21.12 -9.85 -4.71
C SER A 269 20.99 -8.68 -3.73
N ASN A 270 21.70 -8.78 -2.61
CA ASN A 270 21.66 -7.81 -1.53
C ASN A 270 22.35 -6.47 -1.84
N ASP A 271 23.05 -6.37 -2.96
CA ASP A 271 23.51 -5.11 -3.57
C ASP A 271 22.41 -4.40 -4.39
N GLY A 272 21.20 -4.96 -4.40
CA GLY A 272 20.04 -4.41 -5.12
C GLY A 272 20.15 -4.52 -6.63
N LYS A 273 20.93 -5.50 -7.12
CA LYS A 273 20.96 -5.91 -8.53
C LYS A 273 20.03 -7.09 -8.77
N VAL A 274 19.54 -7.18 -10.01
CA VAL A 274 18.84 -8.34 -10.54
C VAL A 274 19.75 -8.98 -11.58
N TYR A 275 20.28 -10.15 -11.29
CA TYR A 275 21.03 -10.93 -12.28
C TYR A 275 20.05 -11.66 -13.17
N VAL A 276 20.31 -11.63 -14.47
CA VAL A 276 19.51 -12.32 -15.49
C VAL A 276 20.40 -13.20 -16.34
N GLN A 277 19.89 -14.38 -16.67
CA GLN A 277 20.57 -15.34 -17.53
C GLN A 277 19.76 -15.58 -18.79
N GLY A 278 20.42 -15.69 -19.93
CA GLY A 278 19.82 -16.13 -21.18
C GLY A 278 20.81 -16.92 -22.02
N GLN A 279 20.32 -17.47 -23.13
CA GLN A 279 21.13 -18.19 -24.10
C GLN A 279 21.11 -17.49 -25.44
N ILE A 280 22.25 -17.45 -26.10
CA ILE A 280 22.39 -17.03 -27.50
C ILE A 280 23.10 -18.11 -28.30
N THR A 281 22.92 -18.09 -29.62
CA THR A 281 23.65 -18.98 -30.54
C THR A 281 24.78 -18.19 -31.19
N VAL A 282 26.03 -18.56 -30.89
CA VAL A 282 27.23 -17.98 -31.51
C VAL A 282 27.90 -19.05 -32.36
N GLN A 283 27.98 -18.83 -33.67
CA GLN A 283 28.62 -19.75 -34.62
C GLN A 283 28.12 -21.21 -34.50
N GLY A 284 26.83 -21.39 -34.20
CA GLY A 284 26.20 -22.71 -34.08
C GLY A 284 26.36 -23.37 -32.70
N ALA A 285 27.06 -22.74 -31.75
CA ALA A 285 27.13 -23.20 -30.37
C ALA A 285 26.19 -22.38 -29.46
N THR A 286 25.51 -23.07 -28.54
CA THR A 286 24.76 -22.42 -27.45
C THR A 286 25.75 -21.81 -26.47
N VAL A 287 25.58 -20.53 -26.18
CA VAL A 287 26.37 -19.77 -25.22
C VAL A 287 25.42 -19.21 -24.18
N THR A 288 25.70 -19.50 -22.91
CA THR A 288 25.00 -18.85 -21.80
C THR A 288 25.64 -17.49 -21.55
N GLU A 289 24.82 -16.47 -21.41
CA GLU A 289 25.23 -15.15 -20.99
C GLU A 289 24.52 -14.75 -19.70
N ILE A 290 25.25 -14.09 -18.81
CA ILE A 290 24.71 -13.55 -17.57
C ILE A 290 24.98 -12.05 -17.54
N GLY A 291 23.97 -11.27 -17.18
CA GLY A 291 24.09 -9.83 -17.02
C GLY A 291 23.39 -9.33 -15.76
N MET A 292 23.44 -8.02 -15.55
CA MET A 292 22.70 -7.34 -14.49
C MET A 292 21.65 -6.43 -15.11
N ALA A 293 20.39 -6.69 -14.78
CA ALA A 293 19.33 -5.74 -14.96
C ALA A 293 19.32 -4.76 -13.78
N ASP A 294 19.30 -3.46 -14.08
CA ASP A 294 18.75 -2.50 -13.14
C ASP A 294 17.23 -2.51 -13.34
N PRO A 295 16.44 -3.09 -12.42
CA PRO A 295 14.99 -3.21 -12.58
C PRO A 295 14.30 -1.83 -12.62
N GLN A 296 15.04 -0.74 -12.41
CA GLN A 296 14.52 0.62 -12.28
C GLN A 296 15.04 1.58 -13.37
N SER A 297 16.07 1.19 -14.13
CA SER A 297 16.42 1.95 -15.32
C SER A 297 15.54 1.46 -16.48
N SER A 298 14.95 2.36 -17.25
CA SER A 298 14.16 2.00 -18.44
C SER A 298 15.03 1.47 -19.60
N GLY A 299 16.06 0.69 -19.30
CA GLY A 299 17.05 0.23 -20.26
C GLY A 299 17.66 -1.11 -19.86
N ALA A 300 18.02 -1.88 -20.89
CA ALA A 300 19.26 -2.65 -20.96
C ALA A 300 19.69 -3.42 -19.70
N ALA A 301 19.58 -4.75 -19.63
CA ALA A 301 20.56 -5.46 -18.82
C ALA A 301 21.97 -4.97 -19.18
N THR A 302 22.68 -4.40 -18.22
CA THR A 302 24.01 -3.84 -18.42
C THR A 302 24.96 -4.98 -18.79
N SER A 303 25.53 -4.90 -20.00
CA SER A 303 26.61 -5.75 -20.51
C SER A 303 26.47 -7.24 -20.16
N MET A 304 25.69 -7.99 -20.95
CA MET A 304 25.66 -9.45 -20.89
C MET A 304 27.06 -10.03 -21.08
N THR A 305 27.45 -10.97 -20.23
CA THR A 305 28.78 -11.58 -20.21
C THR A 305 28.66 -13.07 -20.53
N PRO A 306 29.30 -13.56 -21.61
CA PRO A 306 29.42 -14.98 -21.87
C PRO A 306 30.11 -15.71 -20.73
N VAL A 307 29.54 -16.81 -20.29
CA VAL A 307 30.06 -17.63 -19.19
C VAL A 307 30.47 -19.02 -19.65
N THR A 308 31.55 -19.53 -19.06
CA THR A 308 32.12 -20.84 -19.35
C THR A 308 32.47 -21.56 -18.06
N SER A 309 32.53 -22.89 -18.08
CA SER A 309 33.11 -23.69 -17.00
C SER A 309 34.28 -24.50 -17.53
N GLN A 310 35.45 -24.34 -16.91
CA GLN A 310 36.71 -24.95 -17.37
C GLN A 310 36.99 -24.68 -18.88
N GLY A 311 36.65 -23.47 -19.35
CA GLY A 311 36.82 -23.06 -20.75
C GLY A 311 35.81 -23.65 -21.74
N ARG A 312 34.77 -24.36 -21.28
CA ARG A 312 33.70 -24.89 -22.13
C ARG A 312 32.43 -24.07 -21.96
N ASN A 313 31.68 -23.91 -23.06
CA ASN A 313 30.34 -23.34 -23.01
C ASN A 313 29.45 -24.19 -22.13
N ILE A 314 28.61 -23.53 -21.34
CA ILE A 314 27.55 -24.17 -20.57
C ILE A 314 26.20 -23.86 -21.22
N ALA A 315 25.23 -24.75 -21.03
CA ALA A 315 23.84 -24.57 -21.44
C ALA A 315 22.95 -24.29 -20.22
N GLY A 316 23.19 -23.16 -19.54
CA GLY A 316 22.45 -22.74 -18.36
C GLY A 316 20.98 -22.50 -18.69
N VAL A 317 20.09 -23.13 -17.92
CA VAL A 317 18.64 -23.11 -18.13
C VAL A 317 17.88 -22.34 -17.07
N ASP A 318 18.48 -22.13 -15.90
CA ASP A 318 17.87 -21.45 -14.74
C ASP A 318 18.95 -20.73 -13.91
N LEU A 319 18.55 -19.80 -13.03
CA LEU A 319 19.47 -19.00 -12.21
C LEU A 319 18.86 -18.68 -10.84
N ALA A 320 19.56 -18.96 -9.75
CA ALA A 320 19.09 -18.69 -8.40
C ALA A 320 20.16 -18.08 -7.49
N SER A 321 19.72 -17.44 -6.42
CA SER A 321 20.56 -17.07 -5.29
C SER A 321 19.85 -17.41 -3.99
N CYS A 322 20.60 -17.41 -2.88
CA CYS A 322 20.03 -17.41 -1.53
C CYS A 322 20.02 -16.00 -0.91
N GLN A 323 20.12 -14.98 -1.75
CA GLN A 323 20.22 -13.58 -1.33
C GLN A 323 18.89 -12.87 -1.52
N THR A 324 18.67 -11.82 -0.75
CA THR A 324 17.48 -10.99 -0.84
C THR A 324 17.88 -9.54 -1.11
N PRO A 325 17.18 -8.83 -2.00
CA PRO A 325 17.53 -7.46 -2.31
C PRO A 325 16.93 -6.48 -1.28
N PRO A 326 17.49 -5.26 -1.19
CA PRO A 326 16.79 -4.13 -0.60
C PRO A 326 15.54 -3.80 -1.42
N THR A 327 14.46 -3.42 -0.75
CA THR A 327 13.18 -3.10 -1.39
C THR A 327 12.55 -1.83 -0.84
N ILE A 328 11.81 -1.12 -1.69
CA ILE A 328 10.67 -0.33 -1.22
C ILE A 328 9.47 -1.27 -1.32
N GLN A 329 9.10 -1.87 -0.19
CA GLN A 329 8.03 -2.87 -0.12
C GLN A 329 6.67 -2.26 -0.39
N SER A 330 6.46 -1.06 0.16
CA SER A 330 5.15 -0.43 0.12
C SER A 330 5.24 1.08 0.23
N LEU A 331 4.55 1.75 -0.69
CA LEU A 331 4.11 3.12 -0.54
C LEU A 331 2.59 3.09 -0.39
N LYS A 332 2.12 3.42 0.81
CA LYS A 332 0.72 3.31 1.24
C LYS A 332 0.09 4.69 1.37
N LYS A 333 -1.24 4.72 1.30
CA LYS A 333 -2.04 5.89 1.63
C LYS A 333 -2.77 5.71 2.96
N ASN A 334 -2.66 6.67 3.85
CA ASN A 334 -3.52 6.88 5.00
C ASN A 334 -4.42 8.11 4.75
N VAL A 335 -5.73 7.93 4.73
CA VAL A 335 -6.71 9.03 4.60
C VAL A 335 -7.35 9.27 5.96
N VAL A 336 -6.84 10.25 6.71
CA VAL A 336 -7.41 10.62 8.02
C VAL A 336 -8.80 11.21 7.83
N SER A 337 -8.95 12.10 6.85
CA SER A 337 -10.25 12.67 6.44
C SER A 337 -10.22 13.03 4.97
N ARG A 338 -11.40 12.97 4.31
CA ARG A 338 -11.58 13.43 2.93
C ARG A 338 -12.25 14.80 2.91
N TYR A 339 -11.85 15.62 1.95
CA TYR A 339 -12.50 16.88 1.64
C TYR A 339 -13.81 16.60 0.89
N ASN A 340 -13.78 15.86 -0.22
CA ASN A 340 -14.97 15.22 -0.81
C ASN A 340 -14.91 13.71 -0.62
N ALA A 341 -16.05 13.06 -0.34
CA ALA A 341 -16.12 11.61 -0.16
C ALA A 341 -15.54 10.80 -1.35
N THR A 342 -15.58 11.36 -2.57
CA THR A 342 -15.10 10.71 -3.79
C THR A 342 -13.64 11.01 -4.14
N ASP A 343 -12.97 11.94 -3.45
CA ASP A 343 -11.58 12.31 -3.73
C ASP A 343 -10.67 11.07 -3.66
N GLN A 344 -9.84 10.81 -4.67
CA GLN A 344 -8.85 9.72 -4.66
C GLN A 344 -7.43 10.27 -4.72
N PHE A 345 -6.45 9.41 -4.43
CA PHE A 345 -5.03 9.76 -4.48
C PHE A 345 -4.26 8.69 -5.26
N GLN A 346 -3.43 9.14 -6.20
CA GLN A 346 -2.48 8.27 -6.89
C GLN A 346 -1.10 8.44 -6.25
N LEU A 347 -0.50 7.31 -5.89
CA LEU A 347 0.85 7.17 -5.37
C LEU A 347 1.79 6.72 -6.48
N SER A 348 3.02 7.18 -6.49
CA SER A 348 4.07 6.70 -7.39
C SER A 348 5.43 6.59 -6.72
N ILE A 349 6.20 5.59 -7.16
CA ILE A 349 7.62 5.42 -6.84
C ILE A 349 8.39 5.53 -8.14
N THR A 350 9.25 6.54 -8.25
CA THR A 350 9.97 6.86 -9.48
C THR A 350 11.47 6.97 -9.20
N PRO A 351 12.35 6.27 -9.94
CA PRO A 351 13.79 6.43 -9.80
C PRO A 351 14.20 7.87 -10.08
N ALA A 352 15.12 8.45 -9.30
CA ALA A 352 15.54 9.83 -9.52
C ALA A 352 16.15 10.00 -10.92
N GLY A 353 15.67 10.99 -11.67
CA GLY A 353 16.08 11.23 -13.06
C GLY A 353 15.26 10.45 -14.11
N SER A 354 14.37 9.55 -13.70
CA SER A 354 13.42 8.88 -14.60
C SER A 354 12.12 9.67 -14.74
N SER A 355 11.48 9.58 -15.91
CA SER A 355 10.10 10.05 -16.15
C SER A 355 9.04 8.95 -15.97
N THR A 356 9.47 7.70 -15.79
CA THR A 356 8.58 6.54 -15.69
C THR A 356 8.60 6.01 -14.26
N ALA A 357 7.41 5.92 -13.65
CA ALA A 357 7.24 5.34 -12.33
C ALA A 357 7.39 3.82 -12.39
N SER A 358 8.14 3.27 -11.45
CA SER A 358 8.36 1.84 -11.27
C SER A 358 7.17 1.15 -10.65
N ALA A 359 6.42 1.86 -9.82
CA ALA A 359 5.17 1.38 -9.25
C ALA A 359 4.22 2.55 -9.04
N THR A 360 2.94 2.28 -9.25
CA THR A 360 1.86 3.20 -8.94
C THR A 360 0.70 2.47 -8.28
N ALA A 361 -0.09 3.20 -7.51
CA ALA A 361 -1.34 2.71 -6.93
C ALA A 361 -2.30 3.89 -6.81
N THR A 362 -3.58 3.68 -7.11
CA THR A 362 -4.60 4.72 -6.96
C THR A 362 -5.64 4.23 -5.99
N THR A 363 -5.92 5.01 -4.95
CA THR A 363 -6.95 4.65 -3.96
C THR A 363 -8.31 4.56 -4.62
N THR A 364 -9.20 3.75 -4.05
CA THR A 364 -10.60 3.66 -4.48
C THR A 364 -11.56 3.76 -3.31
N GLY A 365 -12.84 3.98 -3.61
CA GLY A 365 -13.90 4.02 -2.61
C GLY A 365 -13.86 5.23 -1.69
N THR A 366 -14.61 5.17 -0.60
CA THR A 366 -14.85 6.32 0.30
C THR A 366 -14.28 6.13 1.70
N ALA A 367 -13.72 4.96 2.00
CA ALA A 367 -13.23 4.61 3.34
C ALA A 367 -12.06 5.49 3.78
N SER A 368 -12.05 5.89 5.05
CA SER A 368 -10.91 6.52 5.72
C SER A 368 -9.96 5.46 6.31
N GLY A 369 -8.78 5.89 6.76
CA GLY A 369 -7.72 5.04 7.30
C GLY A 369 -6.70 4.61 6.24
N ILE A 370 -5.94 3.55 6.55
CA ILE A 370 -4.99 2.94 5.60
C ILE A 370 -5.79 2.30 4.46
N GLN A 371 -5.46 2.71 3.24
CA GLN A 371 -6.09 2.21 2.02
C GLN A 371 -5.46 0.87 1.62
N SER A 372 -6.24 0.03 0.93
CA SER A 372 -5.80 -1.31 0.50
C SER A 372 -4.82 -1.28 -0.67
N GLU A 373 -4.85 -0.22 -1.47
CA GLU A 373 -3.99 -0.06 -2.63
C GLU A 373 -2.58 0.37 -2.21
N VAL A 374 -1.58 -0.35 -2.72
CA VAL A 374 -0.18 -0.19 -2.37
C VAL A 374 0.65 -0.09 -3.64
N ALA A 375 1.51 0.92 -3.75
CA ALA A 375 2.52 0.96 -4.79
C ALA A 375 3.77 0.21 -4.30
N GLY A 376 4.24 -0.75 -5.10
CA GLY A 376 5.31 -1.67 -4.73
C GLY A 376 4.81 -3.12 -4.60
N PRO A 377 5.67 -4.06 -4.22
CA PRO A 377 7.08 -3.87 -3.88
C PRO A 377 7.95 -3.65 -5.12
N ILE A 378 9.06 -2.91 -4.96
CA ILE A 378 10.10 -2.78 -5.99
C ILE A 378 11.49 -3.09 -5.41
N VAL A 379 12.32 -3.75 -6.21
CA VAL A 379 13.75 -3.92 -5.91
C VAL A 379 14.47 -2.60 -6.09
N VAL A 380 15.31 -2.21 -5.13
CA VAL A 380 16.04 -0.94 -5.14
C VAL A 380 17.51 -1.15 -4.79
N SER A 381 18.38 -0.29 -5.33
CA SER A 381 19.81 -0.36 -5.04
C SER A 381 20.21 0.54 -3.86
N PRO A 382 21.08 0.07 -2.93
CA PRO A 382 21.61 0.89 -1.85
C PRO A 382 22.28 2.17 -2.37
N GLY A 383 22.04 3.30 -1.70
CA GLY A 383 22.57 4.61 -2.07
C GLY A 383 21.88 5.28 -3.27
N SER A 384 21.07 4.56 -4.05
CA SER A 384 20.23 5.16 -5.09
C SER A 384 19.14 6.03 -4.48
N THR A 385 18.70 7.04 -5.23
CA THR A 385 17.63 7.95 -4.82
C THR A 385 16.37 7.71 -5.65
N TYR A 386 15.22 7.76 -4.98
CA TYR A 386 13.90 7.63 -5.58
C TYR A 386 13.03 8.83 -5.17
N VAL A 387 12.08 9.17 -6.03
CA VAL A 387 11.02 10.15 -5.81
C VAL A 387 9.75 9.39 -5.43
N LEU A 388 9.21 9.72 -4.27
CA LEU A 388 7.91 9.27 -3.78
C LEU A 388 6.94 10.42 -3.94
N GLU A 389 5.88 10.21 -4.68
CA GLU A 389 4.90 11.26 -4.98
C GLU A 389 3.48 10.78 -4.72
N GLU A 390 2.65 11.72 -4.28
CA GLU A 390 1.21 11.61 -4.40
C GLU A 390 0.60 12.77 -5.19
N VAL A 391 -0.43 12.45 -5.96
CA VAL A 391 -1.25 13.42 -6.70
C VAL A 391 -2.72 13.13 -6.48
N GLY A 392 -3.56 14.15 -6.62
CA GLY A 392 -5.01 13.99 -6.63
C GLY A 392 -5.47 13.16 -7.82
N ALA A 393 -6.40 12.24 -7.58
CA ALA A 393 -6.95 11.32 -8.57
C ALA A 393 -8.49 11.24 -8.43
N GLY A 394 -9.13 10.47 -9.31
CA GLY A 394 -10.59 10.35 -9.39
C GLY A 394 -11.20 11.21 -10.51
N THR A 395 -12.52 11.27 -10.57
CA THR A 395 -13.26 12.08 -11.56
C THR A 395 -14.38 12.86 -10.87
N PRO A 396 -14.24 14.18 -10.65
CA PRO A 396 -13.04 14.99 -10.92
C PRO A 396 -11.85 14.56 -10.05
N ALA A 397 -10.63 14.88 -10.47
CA ALA A 397 -9.44 14.61 -9.67
C ALA A 397 -9.47 15.42 -8.37
N ALA A 398 -9.07 14.79 -7.26
CA ALA A 398 -9.01 15.46 -5.97
C ALA A 398 -8.10 16.70 -6.02
N ASP A 399 -8.52 17.79 -5.41
CA ASP A 399 -7.69 18.97 -5.25
C ASP A 399 -6.77 18.77 -4.04
N ILE A 400 -5.52 18.40 -4.30
CA ILE A 400 -4.56 18.07 -3.24
C ILE A 400 -4.19 19.28 -2.36
N SER A 401 -4.42 20.51 -2.83
CA SER A 401 -4.20 21.73 -2.03
C SER A 401 -5.15 21.85 -0.83
N LYS A 402 -6.24 21.07 -0.83
CA LYS A 402 -7.20 20.98 0.28
C LYS A 402 -6.80 19.98 1.36
N TYR A 403 -5.56 19.47 1.31
CA TYR A 403 -5.06 18.47 2.24
C TYR A 403 -3.71 18.90 2.81
N VAL A 404 -3.50 18.63 4.10
CA VAL A 404 -2.15 18.53 4.66
C VAL A 404 -1.67 17.12 4.39
N SER A 405 -0.61 17.00 3.59
CA SER A 405 0.05 15.75 3.25
C SER A 405 1.39 15.64 3.98
N THR A 406 1.67 14.46 4.53
CA THR A 406 2.93 14.13 5.18
C THR A 406 3.38 12.74 4.75
N LEU A 407 4.69 12.51 4.72
CA LEU A 407 5.27 11.19 4.41
C LEU A 407 6.14 10.72 5.57
N SER A 408 5.99 9.45 5.95
CA SER A 408 6.88 8.77 6.88
C SER A 408 7.31 7.44 6.27
N CYS A 409 8.59 7.10 6.42
CA CYS A 409 9.18 5.86 5.96
C CYS A 409 9.95 5.17 7.08
N ILE A 410 9.85 3.84 7.14
CA ILE A 410 10.56 2.99 8.10
C ILE A 410 11.24 1.83 7.37
N ASP A 411 12.37 1.38 7.91
CA ASP A 411 13.03 0.13 7.51
C ASP A 411 12.55 -0.99 8.43
N THR A 412 11.64 -1.82 7.91
CA THR A 412 11.03 -2.92 8.68
C THR A 412 12.00 -4.03 9.03
N ASN A 413 13.13 -4.11 8.33
CA ASN A 413 14.21 -5.04 8.66
C ASN A 413 15.16 -4.53 9.74
N ASN A 414 15.19 -3.22 9.96
CA ASN A 414 16.04 -2.60 10.96
C ASN A 414 15.22 -2.10 12.16
N GLY A 415 14.37 -2.99 12.70
CA GLY A 415 13.55 -2.68 13.89
C GLY A 415 12.59 -1.50 13.71
N ASN A 416 12.09 -1.28 12.48
CA ASN A 416 11.28 -0.11 12.10
C ASN A 416 11.99 1.24 12.28
N ALA A 417 13.31 1.28 12.14
CA ALA A 417 14.08 2.52 12.17
C ALA A 417 13.55 3.50 11.11
N ALA A 418 13.40 4.77 11.48
CA ALA A 418 12.96 5.80 10.56
C ALA A 418 13.97 5.99 9.41
N VAL A 419 13.48 6.04 8.18
CA VAL A 419 14.27 6.35 6.99
C VAL A 419 13.99 7.79 6.60
N THR A 420 15.05 8.59 6.50
CA THR A 420 14.93 10.01 6.18
C THR A 420 14.39 10.21 4.76
N VAL A 421 13.38 11.06 4.65
CA VAL A 421 12.86 11.57 3.38
C VAL A 421 13.03 13.08 3.32
N THR A 422 13.38 13.59 2.15
CA THR A 422 13.62 15.03 1.94
C THR A 422 12.55 15.59 1.02
N PRO A 423 11.76 16.59 1.46
CA PRO A 423 10.78 17.26 0.59
C PRO A 423 11.42 17.82 -0.68
N VAL A 424 10.76 17.67 -1.82
CA VAL A 424 11.20 18.29 -3.07
C VAL A 424 10.77 19.76 -3.06
N SER A 425 11.73 20.67 -3.32
CA SER A 425 11.45 22.11 -3.35
C SER A 425 10.31 22.46 -4.30
N GLY A 426 9.36 23.28 -3.85
CA GLY A 426 8.19 23.67 -4.61
C GLY A 426 7.05 22.64 -4.65
N SER A 427 7.15 21.54 -3.90
CA SER A 427 6.10 20.53 -3.79
C SER A 427 5.79 20.20 -2.32
N SER A 428 4.50 20.05 -2.01
CA SER A 428 4.02 19.56 -0.70
C SER A 428 3.79 18.04 -0.68
N THR A 429 3.87 17.38 -1.83
CA THR A 429 3.43 15.98 -2.02
C THR A 429 4.48 15.12 -2.72
N LYS A 430 5.68 15.65 -2.93
CA LYS A 430 6.84 14.94 -3.49
C LYS A 430 7.98 14.94 -2.49
N TYR A 431 8.58 13.78 -2.30
CA TYR A 431 9.71 13.55 -1.43
C TYR A 431 10.76 12.75 -2.17
N THR A 432 12.03 12.98 -1.85
CA THR A 432 13.12 12.09 -2.22
C THR A 432 13.46 11.17 -1.06
N ILE A 433 13.81 9.94 -1.36
CA ILE A 433 14.33 8.95 -0.42
C ILE A 433 15.63 8.39 -1.00
N THR A 434 16.67 8.35 -0.18
CA THR A 434 17.92 7.65 -0.51
C THR A 434 17.92 6.32 0.21
N ILE A 435 18.13 5.23 -0.52
CA ILE A 435 18.11 3.89 0.04
C ILE A 435 19.30 3.73 1.01
N PRO A 436 19.08 3.29 2.26
CA PRO A 436 20.17 3.06 3.21
C PRO A 436 21.26 2.14 2.65
N THR A 437 22.51 2.45 2.97
CA THR A 437 23.66 1.60 2.65
C THR A 437 24.06 0.77 3.87
N GLY A 438 24.66 -0.40 3.63
CA GLY A 438 25.14 -1.28 4.70
C GLY A 438 24.07 -2.16 5.36
N THR A 439 22.80 -2.04 4.97
CA THR A 439 21.71 -2.94 5.38
C THR A 439 20.91 -3.43 4.17
N ILE A 440 20.22 -4.56 4.31
CA ILE A 440 19.24 -5.04 3.32
C ILE A 440 17.89 -4.39 3.68
N ALA A 441 17.76 -3.12 3.31
CA ALA A 441 16.64 -2.29 3.72
C ALA A 441 15.30 -2.82 3.19
N ALA A 442 14.27 -2.75 4.01
CA ALA A 442 12.94 -3.25 3.72
C ALA A 442 11.93 -2.13 4.00
N ILE A 443 11.82 -1.19 3.06
CA ILE A 443 11.25 0.13 3.31
C ILE A 443 9.72 0.12 3.15
N SER A 444 9.01 0.58 4.18
CA SER A 444 7.58 0.87 4.12
C SER A 444 7.35 2.36 4.35
N CYS A 445 6.69 3.00 3.40
CA CYS A 445 6.37 4.41 3.42
C CYS A 445 4.84 4.62 3.44
N THR A 446 4.38 5.61 4.19
CA THR A 446 2.95 5.97 4.25
C THR A 446 2.77 7.47 4.09
N PHE A 447 2.09 7.86 3.02
CA PHE A 447 1.55 9.21 2.90
C PHE A 447 0.30 9.34 3.77
N THR A 448 0.18 10.41 4.54
CA THR A 448 -0.99 10.68 5.39
C THR A 448 -1.63 12.00 5.01
N ASN A 449 -2.90 11.94 4.57
CA ASN A 449 -3.70 13.13 4.27
C ASN A 449 -4.76 13.40 5.32
N THR A 450 -4.80 14.65 5.76
CA THR A 450 -5.89 15.21 6.55
C THR A 450 -6.49 16.37 5.74
N ALA A 451 -7.80 16.32 5.49
CA ALA A 451 -8.50 17.38 4.79
C ALA A 451 -8.45 18.68 5.62
N VAL A 452 -8.11 19.77 4.94
CA VAL A 452 -8.19 21.14 5.48
C VAL A 452 -9.57 21.67 5.14
N GLN A 453 -10.52 21.44 6.05
CA GLN A 453 -11.83 22.06 5.99
C GLN A 453 -11.72 23.49 6.55
N LYS A 454 -11.86 24.51 5.70
CA LYS A 454 -11.99 25.89 6.18
C LYS A 454 -13.37 26.07 6.80
N LEU A 455 -13.39 26.44 8.07
CA LEU A 455 -14.61 26.67 8.84
C LEU A 455 -14.90 28.16 8.90
N TRP A 456 -16.17 28.51 8.71
CA TRP A 456 -16.64 29.88 8.65
C TRP A 456 -17.74 30.14 9.66
N ASN A 457 -17.90 31.42 10.01
CA ASN A 457 -18.99 31.90 10.85
C ASN A 457 -19.75 32.98 10.08
N PHE A 458 -21.07 32.98 10.19
CA PHE A 458 -21.92 34.03 9.64
C PHE A 458 -23.13 34.27 10.54
N PHE A 459 -23.84 35.36 10.30
CA PHE A 459 -25.06 35.72 11.02
C PHE A 459 -26.30 35.57 10.14
N LEU A 460 -27.43 35.33 10.77
CA LEU A 460 -28.74 35.58 10.20
C LEU A 460 -29.34 36.80 10.88
N GLN A 461 -30.07 37.62 10.14
CA GLN A 461 -30.87 38.70 10.70
C GLN A 461 -32.30 38.62 10.19
N LYS A 462 -33.24 38.43 11.11
CA LYS A 462 -34.67 38.35 10.85
C LYS A 462 -35.28 39.74 10.84
N TYR A 463 -36.03 40.06 9.78
CA TYR A 463 -36.77 41.29 9.62
C TYR A 463 -38.26 41.06 9.30
N GLY A 464 -39.06 42.10 9.53
CA GLY A 464 -40.38 42.30 8.95
C GLY A 464 -40.56 43.76 8.53
N PRO A 465 -41.64 44.10 7.82
CA PRO A 465 -42.01 45.49 7.55
C PRO A 465 -42.14 46.29 8.86
N ASN A 466 -41.59 47.51 8.88
CA ASN A 466 -41.77 48.46 9.97
C ASN A 466 -43.21 48.99 9.95
N ALA A 467 -43.93 48.79 11.05
CA ALA A 467 -45.32 49.22 11.20
C ALA A 467 -45.50 50.76 11.20
N ALA A 468 -44.44 51.53 11.49
CA ALA A 468 -44.50 52.99 11.61
C ALA A 468 -44.15 53.75 10.31
N THR A 469 -43.47 53.11 9.35
CA THR A 469 -43.03 53.76 8.10
C THR A 469 -42.95 52.75 6.97
N THR A 470 -43.74 52.97 5.92
CA THR A 470 -43.74 52.17 4.70
C THR A 470 -42.35 52.15 4.07
N GLY A 471 -41.74 50.96 3.94
CA GLY A 471 -40.43 50.76 3.31
C GLY A 471 -39.22 50.61 4.26
N THR A 472 -39.40 50.73 5.58
CA THR A 472 -38.33 50.44 6.57
C THR A 472 -38.48 49.02 7.14
N GLN A 473 -37.38 48.33 7.47
CA GLN A 473 -37.41 46.98 8.08
C GLN A 473 -37.21 47.06 9.61
N THR A 474 -37.90 46.23 10.38
CA THR A 474 -37.73 46.08 11.85
C THR A 474 -37.28 44.66 12.17
N ALA A 475 -36.33 44.51 13.11
CA ALA A 475 -35.88 43.20 13.55
C ALA A 475 -36.99 42.45 14.31
N LEU A 476 -37.17 41.15 14.02
CA LEU A 476 -38.24 40.33 14.63
C LEU A 476 -37.68 39.28 15.57
N ASP A 477 -38.33 39.11 16.72
CA ASP A 477 -38.07 38.01 17.64
C ASP A 477 -38.98 36.80 17.36
N GLY A 478 -38.64 35.64 17.91
CA GLY A 478 -39.47 34.41 17.87
C GLY A 478 -39.30 33.56 16.61
N ALA A 479 -38.38 33.90 15.70
CA ALA A 479 -38.03 33.04 14.57
C ALA A 479 -37.13 31.88 15.01
N ALA A 480 -37.23 30.72 14.34
CA ALA A 480 -36.30 29.62 14.51
C ALA A 480 -35.89 29.05 13.15
N PHE A 481 -34.59 28.79 12.97
CA PHE A 481 -34.02 28.35 11.71
C PHE A 481 -33.33 27.00 11.83
N GLN A 482 -33.19 26.31 10.70
CA GLN A 482 -32.42 25.09 10.53
C GLN A 482 -31.55 25.20 9.29
N ILE A 483 -30.33 24.66 9.36
CA ILE A 483 -29.49 24.44 8.17
C ILE A 483 -29.67 22.98 7.73
N LEU A 484 -29.87 22.76 6.44
CA LEU A 484 -30.00 21.43 5.84
C LEU A 484 -28.85 21.21 4.86
N ALA A 485 -28.42 19.95 4.76
CA ALA A 485 -27.47 19.52 3.74
C ALA A 485 -28.03 19.75 2.34
N ASP A 486 -27.15 19.98 1.36
CA ASP A 486 -27.53 19.85 -0.04
C ASP A 486 -27.52 18.38 -0.45
N SER A 487 -28.61 17.92 -1.06
CA SER A 487 -28.76 16.57 -1.60
C SER A 487 -29.00 16.66 -3.11
N GLY A 488 -28.00 17.12 -3.86
CA GLY A 488 -28.07 17.23 -5.32
C GLY A 488 -28.95 18.38 -5.77
N ASN A 489 -28.72 19.59 -5.22
CA ASN A 489 -29.55 20.77 -5.42
C ASN A 489 -30.99 20.63 -4.91
N GLN A 490 -31.19 19.81 -3.88
CA GLN A 490 -32.44 19.70 -3.13
C GLN A 490 -32.16 19.75 -1.63
N PRO A 491 -33.10 20.24 -0.79
CA PRO A 491 -32.94 20.20 0.66
C PRO A 491 -32.83 18.75 1.17
N GLY A 492 -31.73 18.44 1.85
CA GLY A 492 -31.45 17.13 2.45
C GLY A 492 -31.80 17.07 3.94
N ALA A 493 -31.02 16.30 4.71
CA ALA A 493 -31.20 16.17 6.16
C ALA A 493 -30.84 17.46 6.90
N VAL A 494 -31.48 17.71 8.05
CA VAL A 494 -31.09 18.78 8.98
C VAL A 494 -29.68 18.52 9.49
N LEU A 495 -28.88 19.59 9.64
CA LEU A 495 -27.52 19.57 10.18
C LEU A 495 -27.50 20.29 11.54
N PRO A 496 -27.78 19.60 12.66
CA PRO A 496 -27.94 20.23 13.97
C PRO A 496 -26.69 20.98 14.45
N ALA A 497 -25.50 20.52 14.04
CA ALA A 497 -24.22 21.15 14.37
C ALA A 497 -24.11 22.61 13.88
N TYR A 498 -24.93 22.99 12.89
CA TYR A 498 -24.92 24.33 12.29
C TYR A 498 -26.25 25.07 12.50
N ASN A 499 -27.12 24.61 13.42
CA ASN A 499 -28.37 25.29 13.68
C ASN A 499 -28.11 26.73 14.17
N PRO A 500 -28.77 27.74 13.59
CA PRO A 500 -28.57 29.12 13.99
C PRO A 500 -28.98 29.36 15.45
N ALA A 501 -28.06 29.89 16.25
CA ALA A 501 -28.29 30.20 17.66
C ALA A 501 -28.58 31.69 17.84
N ALA A 502 -29.61 32.03 18.61
CA ALA A 502 -29.95 33.43 18.89
C ALA A 502 -28.80 34.15 19.62
N VAL A 503 -28.48 35.37 19.20
CA VAL A 503 -27.42 36.19 19.79
C VAL A 503 -28.01 37.00 20.94
N SER A 504 -27.49 36.80 22.16
CA SER A 504 -27.95 37.50 23.36
C SER A 504 -27.92 39.02 23.19
N GLY A 505 -29.02 39.69 23.56
CA GLY A 505 -29.16 41.14 23.50
C GLY A 505 -29.37 41.72 22.10
N GLN A 506 -29.48 40.90 21.04
CA GLN A 506 -29.70 41.35 19.67
C GLN A 506 -30.94 40.68 19.05
N THR A 507 -32.06 41.40 19.06
CA THR A 507 -33.35 40.91 18.53
C THR A 507 -33.22 40.42 17.09
N GLY A 508 -33.75 39.22 16.82
CA GLY A 508 -33.79 38.63 15.48
C GLY A 508 -32.44 38.26 14.89
N LYS A 509 -31.34 38.34 15.66
CA LYS A 509 -30.00 37.98 15.18
C LYS A 509 -29.62 36.59 15.63
N PHE A 510 -29.07 35.81 14.71
CA PHE A 510 -28.60 34.45 14.98
C PHE A 510 -27.16 34.31 14.50
N SER A 511 -26.35 33.53 15.19
CA SER A 511 -25.01 33.13 14.73
C SER A 511 -25.03 31.69 14.26
N VAL A 512 -24.40 31.44 13.12
CA VAL A 512 -24.01 30.11 12.64
C VAL A 512 -22.50 30.03 12.69
N GLY A 513 -21.98 29.00 13.35
CA GLY A 513 -20.54 28.86 13.54
C GLY A 513 -20.00 27.54 13.04
N ASN A 514 -18.70 27.53 12.78
CA ASN A 514 -17.92 26.35 12.38
C ASN A 514 -18.49 25.61 11.16
N ILE A 515 -19.13 26.32 10.24
CA ILE A 515 -19.68 25.70 9.03
C ILE A 515 -18.58 25.58 7.97
N PRO A 516 -18.33 24.39 7.41
CA PRO A 516 -17.39 24.26 6.31
C PRO A 516 -17.86 24.97 5.04
N GLU A 517 -16.92 25.29 4.14
CA GLU A 517 -17.30 25.69 2.79
C GLU A 517 -18.17 24.61 2.11
N GLY A 518 -19.15 25.02 1.31
CA GLY A 518 -20.12 24.09 0.72
C GLY A 518 -21.46 24.73 0.36
N THR A 519 -22.37 23.92 -0.17
CA THR A 519 -23.74 24.33 -0.49
C THR A 519 -24.71 23.78 0.57
N TYR A 520 -25.63 24.62 1.02
CA TYR A 520 -26.56 24.32 2.11
C TYR A 520 -27.93 24.94 1.82
N TRP A 521 -28.91 24.55 2.63
CA TRP A 521 -30.26 25.10 2.57
C TRP A 521 -30.64 25.71 3.91
N LEU A 522 -31.14 26.94 3.88
CA LEU A 522 -31.71 27.62 5.04
C LEU A 522 -33.21 27.36 5.09
N LYS A 523 -33.70 26.72 6.15
CA LYS A 523 -35.14 26.57 6.42
C LYS A 523 -35.52 27.40 7.62
N GLU A 524 -36.60 28.15 7.48
CA GLU A 524 -37.29 28.72 8.62
C GLU A 524 -38.26 27.68 9.19
N SER A 525 -37.94 27.20 10.40
CA SER A 525 -38.72 26.18 11.10
C SER A 525 -39.85 26.77 11.95
N ASN A 526 -39.71 28.03 12.37
CA ASN A 526 -40.74 28.79 13.05
C ASN A 526 -40.67 30.24 12.60
N SER A 527 -41.78 30.79 12.11
CA SER A 527 -41.88 32.21 11.77
C SER A 527 -42.39 33.01 12.98
N PRO A 528 -42.01 34.30 13.12
CA PRO A 528 -42.58 35.18 14.14
C PRO A 528 -44.11 35.26 14.07
N ALA A 529 -44.75 35.45 15.23
CA ALA A 529 -46.20 35.59 15.32
C ALA A 529 -46.69 36.80 14.49
N GLY A 530 -47.71 36.58 13.65
CA GLY A 530 -48.27 37.62 12.76
C GLY A 530 -47.60 37.75 11.39
N TYR A 531 -46.57 36.96 11.10
CA TYR A 531 -45.80 37.02 9.84
C TYR A 531 -45.86 35.70 9.05
N ASN A 532 -45.68 35.80 7.73
CA ASN A 532 -45.54 34.64 6.84
C ASN A 532 -44.05 34.33 6.65
N GLY A 533 -43.58 33.21 7.20
CA GLY A 533 -42.20 32.76 7.00
C GLY A 533 -41.88 32.27 5.60
N LEU A 534 -40.63 31.84 5.41
CA LEU A 534 -40.16 31.21 4.18
C LEU A 534 -41.01 29.97 3.84
N ALA A 535 -41.71 30.03 2.70
CA ALA A 535 -42.56 28.94 2.22
C ALA A 535 -41.77 27.68 1.80
N SER A 536 -40.49 27.85 1.46
CA SER A 536 -39.59 26.75 1.09
C SER A 536 -38.16 27.10 1.50
N PRO A 537 -37.30 26.10 1.78
CA PRO A 537 -35.90 26.36 2.09
C PRO A 537 -35.20 27.10 0.94
N VAL A 538 -34.24 27.96 1.29
CA VAL A 538 -33.46 28.75 0.32
C VAL A 538 -32.03 28.23 0.27
N GLN A 539 -31.55 27.92 -0.92
CA GLN A 539 -30.19 27.43 -1.13
C GLN A 539 -29.17 28.58 -1.03
N PHE A 540 -28.07 28.33 -0.33
CA PHE A 540 -26.94 29.25 -0.24
C PHE A 540 -25.63 28.49 -0.29
N LYS A 541 -24.56 29.19 -0.64
CA LYS A 541 -23.19 28.67 -0.72
C LYS A 541 -22.28 29.43 0.23
N VAL A 542 -21.45 28.68 0.96
CA VAL A 542 -20.30 29.18 1.73
C VAL A 542 -19.05 28.97 0.87
N GLY A 543 -18.36 30.05 0.50
CA GLY A 543 -17.16 30.04 -0.32
C GLY A 543 -15.87 29.77 0.45
N ALA A 544 -14.80 29.45 -0.28
CA ALA A 544 -13.45 29.15 0.24
C ALA A 544 -12.76 30.33 0.97
N ASP A 545 -13.32 31.52 0.84
CA ASP A 545 -12.91 32.77 1.46
C ASP A 545 -13.87 33.23 2.57
N GLY A 546 -14.94 32.46 2.82
CA GLY A 546 -16.01 32.75 3.77
C GLY A 546 -17.14 33.59 3.22
N SER A 547 -17.13 33.91 1.92
CA SER A 547 -18.26 34.59 1.28
C SER A 547 -19.52 33.73 1.31
N ILE A 548 -20.69 34.35 1.50
CA ILE A 548 -21.99 33.69 1.41
C ILE A 548 -22.69 34.18 0.14
N SER A 549 -23.24 33.28 -0.67
CA SER A 549 -24.05 33.66 -1.83
C SER A 549 -25.35 32.85 -1.88
N LEU A 550 -26.41 33.43 -2.43
CA LEU A 550 -27.63 32.69 -2.71
C LEU A 550 -27.49 31.95 -4.03
N THR A 551 -28.02 30.73 -4.07
CA THR A 551 -28.13 29.98 -5.32
C THR A 551 -29.59 30.07 -5.76
N GLY A 552 -29.86 30.98 -6.71
CA GLY A 552 -31.21 31.32 -7.16
C GLY A 552 -31.73 32.65 -6.60
N SER A 553 -32.95 33.03 -7.00
CA SER A 553 -33.59 34.29 -6.61
C SER A 553 -34.57 34.07 -5.46
N SER A 554 -34.48 34.92 -4.43
CA SER A 554 -35.47 34.99 -3.35
C SER A 554 -35.84 36.45 -3.12
N THR A 555 -37.14 36.72 -2.93
CA THR A 555 -37.64 38.05 -2.58
C THR A 555 -37.62 38.31 -1.07
N GLN A 556 -37.49 37.24 -0.27
CA GLN A 556 -37.48 37.29 1.20
C GLN A 556 -36.07 37.15 1.79
N VAL A 557 -35.12 36.60 1.03
CA VAL A 557 -33.75 36.37 1.50
C VAL A 557 -32.78 37.22 0.69
N ALA A 558 -31.94 37.96 1.39
CA ALA A 558 -30.88 38.77 0.81
C ALA A 558 -29.58 38.58 1.59
N VAL A 559 -28.46 38.85 0.93
CA VAL A 559 -27.13 38.71 1.52
C VAL A 559 -26.48 40.07 1.63
N VAL A 560 -26.02 40.42 2.83
CA VAL A 560 -25.38 41.71 3.12
C VAL A 560 -23.87 41.54 3.17
N LYS A 561 -23.17 42.34 2.36
CA LYS A 561 -21.71 42.44 2.37
C LYS A 561 -21.29 43.54 3.34
N ASP A 562 -20.18 43.33 4.05
CA ASP A 562 -19.56 44.39 4.82
C ASP A 562 -18.75 45.35 3.92
N GLN A 563 -18.14 46.38 4.53
CA GLN A 563 -17.36 47.41 3.82
C GLN A 563 -16.08 46.87 3.16
N THR A 564 -15.65 45.64 3.50
CA THR A 564 -14.50 44.96 2.86
C THR A 564 -14.93 44.06 1.70
N GLY A 565 -16.23 44.00 1.40
CA GLY A 565 -16.80 43.12 0.38
C GLY A 565 -16.99 41.68 0.85
N LYS A 566 -16.70 41.39 2.13
CA LYS A 566 -16.81 40.07 2.75
C LYS A 566 -18.19 39.93 3.39
N ILE A 567 -18.78 38.76 3.26
CA ILE A 567 -20.21 38.57 3.51
C ILE A 567 -20.39 37.84 4.83
N PHE A 568 -21.10 38.46 5.76
CA PHE A 568 -21.29 37.91 7.10
C PHE A 568 -22.75 37.82 7.53
N THR A 569 -23.73 38.24 6.73
CA THR A 569 -25.13 38.20 7.16
C THR A 569 -26.10 37.83 6.04
N ILE A 570 -26.94 36.82 6.31
CA ILE A 570 -28.14 36.54 5.51
C ILE A 570 -29.32 37.22 6.19
N ASN A 571 -29.96 38.15 5.49
CA ASN A 571 -31.20 38.78 5.92
C ASN A 571 -32.40 37.94 5.46
N VAL A 572 -33.34 37.69 6.37
CA VAL A 572 -34.60 37.00 6.09
C VAL A 572 -35.76 37.92 6.47
N SER A 573 -36.51 38.39 5.48
CA SER A 573 -37.64 39.31 5.65
C SER A 573 -38.97 38.57 5.48
N ASP A 574 -39.81 38.59 6.51
CA ASP A 574 -41.15 37.99 6.44
C ASP A 574 -42.18 39.09 6.24
N PRO A 575 -43.04 38.98 5.22
CA PRO A 575 -44.18 39.87 5.09
C PRO A 575 -45.21 39.57 6.19
N GLN A 576 -45.90 40.63 6.63
CA GLN A 576 -46.98 40.51 7.60
C GLN A 576 -48.18 39.76 7.01
N LYS A 577 -48.88 38.97 7.83
CA LYS A 577 -50.10 38.28 7.41
C LYS A 577 -51.20 39.29 7.04
N PRO A 578 -51.89 39.13 5.90
CA PRO A 578 -53.04 39.98 5.56
C PRO A 578 -54.08 39.96 6.68
N GLY A 579 -54.51 41.14 7.14
CA GLY A 579 -55.55 41.29 8.17
C GLY A 579 -55.06 41.34 9.62
N VAL A 580 -53.75 41.19 9.88
CA VAL A 580 -53.16 41.41 11.20
C VAL A 580 -52.58 42.83 11.23
N VAL A 581 -53.41 43.83 11.54
CA VAL A 581 -52.90 45.15 11.91
C VAL A 581 -52.35 45.01 13.33
N LEU A 582 -51.03 45.00 13.50
CA LEU A 582 -50.45 45.09 14.84
C LEU A 582 -50.93 46.43 15.43
N PRO A 583 -51.57 46.45 16.61
CA PRO A 583 -51.94 47.71 17.23
C PRO A 583 -50.66 48.53 17.44
N ASN A 584 -50.67 49.78 16.98
CA ASN A 584 -49.61 50.73 17.31
C ASN A 584 -49.48 50.77 18.84
N THR A 585 -48.45 50.15 19.42
CA THR A 585 -48.19 50.19 20.88
C THR A 585 -47.57 51.53 21.30
N GLY A 586 -48.12 52.63 20.79
CA GLY A 586 -47.66 53.99 21.05
C GLY A 586 -48.57 55.06 20.43
N GLY A 587 -49.89 54.85 20.44
CA GLY A 587 -50.83 55.87 19.97
C GLY A 587 -50.74 57.18 20.78
N GLU A 588 -51.09 58.29 20.14
CA GLU A 588 -51.05 59.67 20.66
C GLU A 588 -51.80 59.91 22.00
N GLY A 589 -52.52 58.91 22.53
CA GLY A 589 -53.22 58.97 23.82
C GLY A 589 -52.32 58.93 25.07
N THR A 590 -51.07 58.46 25.00
CA THR A 590 -50.21 58.42 26.21
C THR A 590 -49.78 59.82 26.67
N GLN A 591 -49.73 60.79 25.74
CA GLN A 591 -49.43 62.20 26.01
C GLN A 591 -50.47 62.82 26.95
N MET A 592 -51.76 62.50 26.78
CA MET A 592 -52.80 63.07 27.65
C MET A 592 -52.67 62.56 29.10
N TYR A 593 -52.29 61.30 29.29
CA TYR A 593 -52.09 60.74 30.64
C TYR A 593 -50.82 61.26 31.32
N LEU A 594 -49.75 61.50 30.57
CA LEU A 594 -48.53 62.14 31.09
C LEU A 594 -48.78 63.60 31.47
N VAL A 595 -49.51 64.36 30.65
CA VAL A 595 -49.87 65.76 30.96
C VAL A 595 -50.79 65.84 32.16
N VAL A 596 -51.81 64.99 32.25
CA VAL A 596 -52.71 64.93 33.42
C VAL A 596 -51.95 64.49 34.67
N GLY A 597 -51.06 63.50 34.57
CA GLY A 597 -50.21 63.08 35.68
C GLY A 597 -49.27 64.18 36.18
N LEU A 598 -48.69 64.97 35.27
CA LEU A 598 -47.84 66.11 35.61
C LEU A 598 -48.65 67.23 36.28
N LEU A 599 -49.87 67.50 35.83
CA LEU A 599 -50.76 68.49 36.44
C LEU A 599 -51.22 68.09 37.86
N VAL A 600 -51.47 66.80 38.11
CA VAL A 600 -51.79 66.29 39.45
C VAL A 600 -50.58 66.39 40.38
N LEU A 601 -49.37 66.12 39.90
CA LEU A 601 -48.13 66.27 40.67
C LEU A 601 -47.85 67.75 41.03
N ILE A 602 -48.06 68.68 40.09
CA ILE A 602 -47.91 70.13 40.33
C ILE A 602 -48.99 70.62 41.31
N GLY A 603 -50.24 70.17 41.17
CA GLY A 603 -51.34 70.49 42.08
C GLY A 603 -51.12 69.96 43.51
N GLY A 604 -50.59 68.73 43.64
CA GLY A 604 -50.23 68.14 44.92
C GLY A 604 -49.09 68.89 45.61
N PHE A 605 -48.07 69.32 44.87
CA PHE A 605 -46.96 70.09 45.42
C PHE A 605 -47.40 71.50 45.87
N GLY A 606 -48.33 72.13 45.14
CA GLY A 606 -48.94 73.42 45.50
C GLY A 606 -49.76 73.36 46.79
N ALA A 607 -50.55 72.30 47.00
CA ALA A 607 -51.37 72.11 48.20
C ALA A 607 -50.54 71.87 49.48
N VAL A 608 -49.40 71.18 49.35
CA VAL A 608 -48.47 70.94 50.47
C VAL A 608 -47.72 72.22 50.88
N LEU A 609 -47.41 73.11 49.93
CA LEU A 609 -46.81 74.41 50.22
C LEU A 609 -47.81 75.39 50.86
N PHE A 610 -49.10 75.32 50.49
CA PHE A 610 -50.16 76.17 51.07
C PHE A 610 -50.51 75.77 52.51
N THR A 611 -50.51 74.46 52.82
CA THR A 611 -50.79 73.96 54.18
C THR A 611 -49.61 74.18 55.15
N LYS A 612 -48.36 74.17 54.67
CA LYS A 612 -47.19 74.54 55.49
C LYS A 612 -47.10 76.03 55.85
N ARG A 613 -47.65 76.94 55.04
CA ARG A 613 -47.67 78.39 55.37
C ARG A 613 -48.69 78.79 56.44
N MET A 614 -49.76 78.00 56.65
CA MET A 614 -50.78 78.31 57.66
C MET A 614 -50.46 77.80 59.08
N THR A 615 -49.36 77.06 59.28
CA THR A 615 -48.97 76.56 60.62
C THR A 615 -47.90 77.42 61.32
N ILE A 616 -47.37 78.46 60.65
CA ILE A 616 -46.36 79.39 61.22
C ILE A 616 -46.96 80.76 61.59
N ALA A 617 -48.25 80.98 61.34
CA ALA A 617 -48.97 82.17 61.79
C ALA A 617 -50.00 81.82 62.86
N ARG A 618 -49.53 81.48 64.06
CA ARG A 618 -50.23 81.66 65.34
C ARG A 618 -49.23 81.90 66.45
#